data_AF-A0A3P1T3Y6-F1
#
_entry.id   AF-A0A3P1T3Y6-F1
#
_cell.length_a   1.000
_cell.length_b   1.000
_cell.length_c   1.000
_cell.angle_alpha   90.00
_cell.angle_beta   90.00
_cell.angle_gamma   90.00
#
_symmetry.space_group_name_H-M   'P 1'
#
loop_
_entity.id
_entity.type
_entity.pdbx_description
1 polymer ?
#
loop_
_entity_poly.entity_id
_entity_poly.type
_entity_poly.pdbx_seq_one_letter_code
_entity_poly.pdbx_strand_id
1 'polypeptide(L)'
;MARRIRDDSAPPIPGRGLWARLVRNPVTEPITPLGWFLLGLVTVGAIPAWSLGWLEFRALWVIAAVVLILAVLSVMGRSQHLVIFELDRPRVQAGETVGGRVVVTAAGGRRSVPSTLEFSVDDDTASFRVPELAGGTRHEERFSIPTTTRGVVRLGPVRSVQADPLLTLSRIKMLSGTQDLFVHPRIIAAGSGAIGFLRDVEGITTSNLSSSDVSFHALREYVPGDDRRSVHWRTTARVGKLMVRQFEETLRAHLLILLSTRTADYTDPDDFELAVSVAGSLGASALQEERQVTFVTSTEEVRFPGAIGLLDRLSGVACQEEAPTMRQVAARHANAPGLSVVALVTGNAARAELRGVQRVIPPGVFSFALRCSGESRLSRSRVGPMSVIDLAELEQLRPALRSLR
;
A
#
# COMPACT_ATOMS: atom_id res chain seq x y z
N MET A 1 -7.93 22.97 -8.01
CA MET A 1 -7.03 24.06 -7.57
C MET A 1 -6.75 23.85 -6.09
N ALA A 2 -5.88 22.90 -5.76
CA ALA A 2 -5.68 22.38 -4.41
C ALA A 2 -4.56 23.15 -3.68
N ARG A 3 -4.92 23.86 -2.61
CA ARG A 3 -3.99 24.59 -1.74
C ARG A 3 -3.75 23.74 -0.50
N ARG A 4 -2.57 23.13 -0.44
CA ARG A 4 -2.09 22.24 0.63
C ARG A 4 -1.94 23.07 1.93
N ILE A 5 -2.70 22.73 2.96
CA ILE A 5 -2.53 23.30 4.31
C ILE A 5 -1.34 22.57 4.94
N ARG A 6 -0.27 23.34 5.19
CA ARG A 6 0.93 22.93 5.89
C ARG A 6 0.66 23.07 7.38
N ASP A 7 0.67 21.96 8.11
CA ASP A 7 0.66 21.98 9.58
C ASP A 7 2.10 22.18 10.07
N ASP A 8 2.33 23.29 10.78
CA ASP A 8 3.64 23.84 11.18
C ASP A 8 4.07 23.39 12.59
N SER A 9 3.59 22.25 13.08
CA SER A 9 3.69 21.86 14.50
C SER A 9 4.79 20.83 14.86
N ALA A 10 5.81 20.62 14.00
CA ALA A 10 6.99 19.83 14.36
C ALA A 10 8.12 20.72 14.91
N PRO A 11 8.72 20.41 16.08
CA PRO A 11 9.79 21.24 16.64
C PRO A 11 11.03 21.24 15.73
N PRO A 12 11.68 22.40 15.53
CA PRO A 12 12.88 22.48 14.71
C PRO A 12 14.02 21.73 15.38
N ILE A 13 14.67 20.83 14.63
CA ILE A 13 15.92 20.16 15.02
C ILE A 13 16.95 21.25 15.37
N PRO A 14 17.40 21.39 16.63
CA PRO A 14 18.21 22.53 17.02
C PRO A 14 19.68 22.30 16.66
N GLY A 15 20.28 23.31 16.02
CA GLY A 15 21.73 23.47 15.92
C GLY A 15 22.31 23.27 14.51
N ARG A 16 22.23 24.30 13.66
CA ARG A 16 23.12 24.47 12.48
C ARG A 16 23.04 25.92 11.94
N GLY A 17 23.62 26.84 12.70
CA GLY A 17 23.71 28.26 12.31
C GLY A 17 24.63 28.49 11.11
N LEU A 18 24.08 29.16 10.09
CA LEU A 18 24.71 29.82 8.94
C LEU A 18 25.51 28.99 7.92
N TRP A 19 26.26 27.95 8.30
CA TRP A 19 27.04 27.14 7.34
C TRP A 19 26.21 26.08 6.59
N ALA A 20 24.99 25.80 7.04
CA ALA A 20 24.11 24.78 6.48
C ALA A 20 23.36 25.19 5.20
N ARG A 21 23.45 26.46 4.78
CA ARG A 21 22.76 26.94 3.56
C ARG A 21 23.50 26.61 2.26
N LEU A 22 24.84 26.49 2.29
CA LEU A 22 25.63 26.19 1.08
C LEU A 22 25.67 24.70 0.72
N VAL A 23 25.34 23.80 1.65
CA VAL A 23 25.36 22.33 1.45
C VAL A 23 23.96 21.80 1.06
N ARG A 24 22.98 22.68 0.84
CA ARG A 24 21.57 22.31 0.73
C ARG A 24 21.01 22.22 -0.69
N ASN A 25 21.83 22.39 -1.72
CA ASN A 25 21.40 22.08 -3.08
C ASN A 25 21.85 20.66 -3.43
N PRO A 26 20.91 19.69 -3.52
CA PRO A 26 21.23 18.39 -4.06
C PRO A 26 21.70 18.59 -5.49
N VAL A 27 22.95 18.23 -5.78
CA VAL A 27 23.51 18.33 -7.13
C VAL A 27 23.05 17.08 -7.89
N THR A 28 21.84 17.17 -8.43
CA THR A 28 21.20 16.07 -9.19
C THR A 28 21.71 16.00 -10.64
N GLU A 29 22.37 17.05 -11.12
CA GLU A 29 22.93 17.12 -12.47
C GLU A 29 24.45 16.85 -12.50
N PRO A 30 24.94 16.04 -13.46
CA PRO A 30 26.37 15.73 -13.59
C PRO A 30 27.26 16.96 -13.84
N ILE A 31 26.75 17.98 -14.53
CA ILE A 31 27.49 19.20 -14.90
C ILE A 31 26.60 20.39 -14.55
N THR A 32 27.09 21.31 -13.73
CA THR A 32 26.33 22.51 -13.37
C THR A 32 26.46 23.60 -14.44
N PRO A 33 25.62 24.65 -14.42
CA PRO A 33 25.78 25.79 -15.34
C PRO A 33 27.18 26.42 -15.29
N LEU A 34 27.82 26.42 -14.11
CA LEU A 34 29.20 26.87 -13.94
C LEU A 34 30.21 25.92 -14.61
N GLY A 35 29.97 24.61 -14.52
CA GLY A 35 30.76 23.60 -15.25
C GLY A 35 30.67 23.79 -16.77
N TRP A 36 29.47 24.04 -17.29
CA TRP A 36 29.28 24.36 -18.72
C TRP A 36 30.00 25.65 -19.13
N PHE A 37 29.94 26.70 -18.29
CA PHE A 37 30.66 27.94 -18.53
C PHE A 37 32.18 27.72 -18.56
N LEU A 38 32.73 26.98 -17.60
CA LEU A 38 34.16 26.64 -17.57
C LEU A 38 34.59 25.81 -18.78
N LEU A 39 33.77 24.83 -19.18
CA LEU A 39 34.05 24.01 -20.36
C LEU A 39 34.02 24.87 -21.64
N GLY A 40 33.06 25.79 -21.76
CA GLY A 40 33.01 26.78 -22.83
C GLY A 40 34.22 27.71 -22.83
N LEU A 41 34.66 28.16 -21.65
CA LEU A 41 35.82 29.04 -21.50
C LEU A 41 37.12 28.35 -21.91
N VAL A 42 37.30 27.08 -21.56
CA VAL A 42 38.48 26.28 -21.94
C VAL A 42 38.45 25.95 -23.45
N THR A 43 37.28 25.68 -24.04
CA THR A 43 37.19 25.31 -25.46
C THR A 43 37.27 26.52 -26.39
N VAL A 44 36.46 27.54 -26.15
CA VAL A 44 36.38 28.75 -27.02
C VAL A 44 37.48 29.75 -26.69
N GLY A 45 37.85 29.89 -25.41
CA GLY A 45 38.89 30.82 -24.95
C GLY A 45 40.30 30.49 -25.47
N ALA A 46 40.52 29.27 -25.97
CA ALA A 46 41.77 28.89 -26.65
C ALA A 46 41.99 29.68 -27.96
N ILE A 47 40.93 30.09 -28.65
CA ILE A 47 41.05 30.80 -29.92
C ILE A 47 41.65 32.21 -29.70
N PRO A 48 41.08 33.10 -28.87
CA PRO A 48 41.63 34.43 -28.67
C PRO A 48 42.98 34.41 -27.93
N ALA A 49 43.19 33.48 -26.99
CA ALA A 49 44.43 33.39 -26.25
C ALA A 49 45.66 33.11 -27.14
N TRP A 50 45.51 32.30 -28.19
CA TRP A 50 46.60 32.01 -29.13
C TRP A 50 46.63 32.95 -30.33
N SER A 51 45.48 33.42 -30.82
CA SER A 51 45.41 34.29 -32.02
C SER A 51 45.75 35.76 -31.74
N LEU A 52 45.29 36.34 -30.63
CA LEU A 52 45.53 37.77 -30.32
C LEU A 52 46.83 38.00 -29.55
N GLY A 53 47.44 36.96 -28.99
CA GLY A 53 48.73 37.05 -28.30
C GLY A 53 48.69 37.76 -26.94
N TRP A 54 47.51 38.13 -26.45
CA TRP A 54 47.33 38.83 -25.17
C TRP A 54 47.62 37.90 -23.99
N LEU A 55 48.49 38.34 -23.09
CA LEU A 55 48.96 37.56 -21.95
C LEU A 55 47.81 37.28 -20.96
N GLU A 56 46.89 38.23 -20.83
CA GLU A 56 45.74 38.18 -19.93
C GLU A 56 44.78 37.05 -20.32
N PHE A 57 44.47 36.91 -21.61
CA PHE A 57 43.60 35.84 -22.10
C PHE A 57 44.24 34.45 -21.96
N ARG A 58 45.57 34.35 -22.16
CA ARG A 58 46.31 33.11 -21.92
C ARG A 58 46.30 32.70 -20.45
N ALA A 59 46.54 33.65 -19.54
CA ALA A 59 46.51 33.39 -18.11
C ALA A 59 45.11 32.91 -17.66
N LEU A 60 44.05 33.57 -18.13
CA LEU A 60 42.67 33.22 -17.79
C LEU A 60 42.30 31.81 -18.29
N TRP A 61 42.72 31.46 -19.51
CA TRP A 61 42.53 30.11 -20.05
C TRP A 61 43.27 29.05 -19.24
N VAL A 62 44.53 29.30 -18.86
CA VAL A 62 45.31 28.35 -18.04
C VAL A 62 44.65 28.16 -16.67
N ILE A 63 44.19 29.23 -16.03
CA ILE A 63 43.47 29.14 -14.75
C ILE A 63 42.20 28.30 -14.90
N ALA A 64 41.39 28.54 -15.94
CA ALA A 64 40.19 27.77 -16.20
C ALA A 64 40.49 26.28 -16.46
N ALA A 65 41.54 25.98 -17.21
CA ALA A 65 41.98 24.61 -17.48
C ALA A 65 42.47 23.91 -16.19
N VAL A 66 43.27 24.58 -15.37
CA VAL A 66 43.73 24.06 -14.08
C VAL A 66 42.55 23.78 -13.14
N VAL A 67 41.59 24.71 -13.06
CA VAL A 67 40.37 24.56 -12.28
C VAL A 67 39.57 23.33 -12.74
N LEU A 68 39.38 23.16 -14.06
CA LEU A 68 38.67 22.01 -14.61
C LEU A 68 39.38 20.68 -14.32
N ILE A 69 40.71 20.64 -14.44
CA ILE A 69 41.51 19.44 -14.12
C ILE A 69 41.37 19.09 -12.63
N LEU A 70 41.48 20.08 -11.74
CA LEU A 70 41.31 19.87 -10.30
C LEU A 70 39.89 19.39 -9.96
N ALA A 71 38.87 19.92 -10.63
CA ALA A 71 37.49 19.46 -10.46
C ALA A 71 37.32 17.98 -10.89
N VAL A 72 37.82 17.61 -12.06
CA VAL A 72 37.78 16.22 -12.56
C VAL A 72 38.53 15.26 -11.62
N LEU A 73 39.73 15.63 -11.16
CA LEU A 73 40.52 14.81 -10.24
C LEU A 73 39.82 14.64 -8.89
N SER A 74 39.17 15.69 -8.38
CA SER A 74 38.41 15.65 -7.13
C SER A 74 37.22 14.68 -7.21
N VAL A 75 36.48 14.71 -8.32
CA VAL A 75 35.29 13.86 -8.55
C VAL A 75 35.66 12.41 -8.91
N MET A 76 36.82 12.20 -9.53
CA MET A 76 37.31 10.86 -9.91
C MET A 76 37.91 10.07 -8.73
N GLY A 77 38.03 10.70 -7.55
CA GLY A 77 38.42 10.04 -6.30
C GLY A 77 37.67 8.72 -6.08
N ARG A 78 38.42 7.65 -5.76
CA ARG A 78 37.90 6.28 -5.63
C ARG A 78 37.18 6.06 -4.30
N SER A 79 35.94 6.54 -4.17
CA SER A 79 35.08 6.14 -3.06
C SER A 79 34.38 4.81 -3.41
N GLN A 80 34.77 3.73 -2.72
CA GLN A 80 34.08 2.44 -2.78
C GLN A 80 33.29 2.27 -1.48
N HIS A 81 32.03 2.69 -1.49
CA HIS A 81 31.11 2.43 -0.39
C HIS A 81 30.20 1.27 -0.78
N LEU A 82 30.09 0.28 0.10
CA LEU A 82 29.00 -0.68 0.07
C LEU A 82 27.94 -0.14 1.02
N VAL A 83 26.74 0.15 0.51
CA VAL A 83 25.63 0.64 1.33
C VAL A 83 24.56 -0.41 1.38
N ILE A 84 24.24 -0.85 2.59
CA ILE A 84 23.14 -1.75 2.86
C ILE A 84 22.05 -0.92 3.54
N PHE A 85 20.86 -1.00 2.98
CA PHE A 85 19.67 -0.36 3.51
C PHE A 85 18.83 -1.44 4.20
N GLU A 86 18.55 -1.24 5.49
CA GLU A 86 17.75 -2.17 6.28
C GLU A 86 16.61 -1.42 6.97
N LEU A 87 15.38 -1.86 6.69
CA LEU A 87 14.20 -1.50 7.48
C LEU A 87 14.06 -2.44 8.65
N ASP A 88 13.64 -1.91 9.81
CA ASP A 88 13.30 -2.76 10.96
C ASP A 88 12.14 -3.70 10.63
N ARG A 89 11.17 -3.20 9.85
CA ARG A 89 10.03 -3.96 9.32
C ARG A 89 9.63 -3.47 7.93
N PRO A 90 9.34 -4.37 6.98
CA PRO A 90 8.88 -3.97 5.64
C PRO A 90 7.40 -3.60 5.58
N ARG A 91 6.65 -3.81 6.67
CA ARG A 91 5.20 -3.59 6.77
C ARG A 91 4.86 -3.00 8.14
N VAL A 92 4.06 -1.94 8.15
CA VAL A 92 3.59 -1.24 9.37
C VAL A 92 2.16 -0.76 9.18
N GLN A 93 1.45 -0.42 10.25
CA GLN A 93 0.12 0.17 10.15
C GLN A 93 0.18 1.70 10.14
N ALA A 94 -0.80 2.33 9.47
CA ALA A 94 -0.97 3.78 9.52
C ALA A 94 -1.12 4.27 10.98
N GLY A 95 -0.43 5.35 11.31
CA GLY A 95 -0.28 5.91 12.66
C GLY A 95 0.93 5.40 13.44
N GLU A 96 1.64 4.37 12.96
CA GLU A 96 2.90 3.93 13.56
C GLU A 96 4.09 4.78 13.08
N THR A 97 5.25 4.58 13.69
CA THR A 97 6.53 5.11 13.19
C THR A 97 7.46 3.95 12.94
N VAL A 98 8.09 3.93 11.77
CA VAL A 98 9.02 2.86 11.40
C VAL A 98 10.46 3.39 11.43
N GLY A 99 11.32 2.63 12.10
CA GLY A 99 12.76 2.85 12.10
C GLY A 99 13.42 2.13 10.93
N GLY A 100 14.51 2.70 10.46
CA GLY A 100 15.44 2.00 9.59
C GLY A 100 16.87 2.46 9.84
N ARG A 101 17.80 1.71 9.28
CA ARG A 101 19.24 1.98 9.39
C ARG A 101 19.89 1.91 8.02
N VAL A 102 20.76 2.89 7.76
CA VAL A 102 21.64 2.85 6.59
C VAL A 102 23.03 2.47 7.08
N VAL A 103 23.50 1.31 6.64
CA VAL A 103 24.82 0.78 7.00
C VAL A 103 25.77 1.05 5.84
N VAL A 104 26.73 1.94 6.06
CA VAL A 104 27.76 2.28 5.09
C VAL A 104 29.05 1.57 5.48
N THR A 105 29.59 0.76 4.57
CA THR A 105 30.85 0.06 4.77
C THR A 105 31.89 0.53 3.75
N ALA A 106 33.09 0.88 4.23
CA ALA A 106 34.22 1.17 3.35
C ALA A 106 34.70 -0.13 2.67
N ALA A 107 34.44 -0.25 1.37
CA ALA A 107 34.85 -1.40 0.56
C ALA A 107 36.33 -1.30 0.16
N GLY A 108 36.99 -2.45 0.03
CA GLY A 108 38.34 -2.55 -0.55
C GLY A 108 39.51 -2.28 0.40
N GLY A 109 39.31 -2.33 1.73
CA GLY A 109 40.41 -2.31 2.71
C GLY A 109 41.19 -0.99 2.83
N ARG A 110 40.79 0.06 2.09
CA ARG A 110 41.41 1.39 2.11
C ARG A 110 40.48 2.40 2.79
N ARG A 111 41.04 3.52 3.25
CA ARG A 111 40.29 4.66 3.80
C ARG A 111 39.33 5.22 2.74
N SER A 112 38.09 5.46 3.12
CA SER A 112 37.10 6.12 2.26
C SER A 112 37.07 7.63 2.52
N VAL A 113 36.97 8.41 1.45
CA VAL A 113 36.86 9.89 1.54
C VAL A 113 35.47 10.25 2.07
N PRO A 114 35.33 11.31 2.90
CA PRO A 114 34.03 11.83 3.30
C PRO A 114 33.10 12.01 2.10
N SER A 115 31.89 11.48 2.19
CA SER A 115 30.93 11.52 1.08
C SER A 115 29.54 11.85 1.58
N THR A 116 28.75 12.50 0.72
CA THR A 116 27.33 12.73 0.98
C THR A 116 26.56 11.59 0.34
N LEU A 117 25.73 10.93 1.14
CA LEU A 117 24.77 9.96 0.66
C LEU A 117 23.38 10.58 0.64
N GLU A 118 22.69 10.35 -0.47
CA GLU A 118 21.32 10.77 -0.68
C GLU A 118 20.42 9.53 -0.67
N PHE A 119 19.31 9.65 0.03
CA PHE A 119 18.29 8.64 0.19
C PHE A 119 16.95 9.25 -0.22
N SER A 120 16.34 8.68 -1.26
CA SER A 120 15.01 9.08 -1.72
C SER A 120 13.94 8.34 -0.91
N VAL A 121 12.94 9.09 -0.45
CA VAL A 121 11.70 8.61 0.17
C VAL A 121 10.58 9.19 -0.69
N ASP A 122 10.02 8.37 -1.58
CA ASP A 122 9.13 8.84 -2.65
C ASP A 122 9.77 10.01 -3.44
N ASP A 123 9.18 11.20 -3.38
CA ASP A 123 9.66 12.42 -4.05
C ASP A 123 10.63 13.24 -3.20
N ASP A 124 10.74 12.95 -1.90
CA ASP A 124 11.62 13.69 -1.00
C ASP A 124 13.02 13.06 -0.95
N THR A 125 14.04 13.90 -0.87
CA THR A 125 15.44 13.44 -0.78
C THR A 125 16.05 13.86 0.55
N ALA A 126 16.43 12.87 1.35
CA ALA A 126 17.20 13.07 2.58
C ALA A 126 18.70 12.90 2.28
N SER A 127 19.52 13.85 2.71
CA SER A 127 20.98 13.78 2.57
C SER A 127 21.65 13.62 3.93
N PHE A 128 22.56 12.67 4.06
CA PHE A 128 23.39 12.49 5.25
C PHE A 128 24.87 12.43 4.87
N ARG A 129 25.73 12.95 5.76
CA ARG A 129 27.18 13.01 5.51
C ARG A 129 27.84 11.82 6.20
N VAL A 130 28.54 11.01 5.42
CA VAL A 130 29.36 9.92 5.93
C VAL A 130 30.77 10.46 6.22
N PRO A 131 31.29 10.27 7.45
CA PRO A 131 32.66 10.66 7.78
C PRO A 131 33.69 9.79 7.04
N GLU A 132 34.97 10.13 7.16
CA GLU A 132 36.04 9.26 6.69
C GLU A 132 35.98 7.92 7.43
N LEU A 133 35.94 6.80 6.69
CA LEU A 133 35.90 5.46 7.27
C LEU A 133 37.22 4.75 6.98
N ALA A 134 37.81 4.12 8.00
CA ALA A 134 38.91 3.19 7.79
C ALA A 134 38.41 1.95 7.04
N GLY A 135 39.29 1.30 6.28
CA GLY A 135 38.92 0.11 5.49
C GLY A 135 38.22 -0.94 6.35
N GLY A 136 37.05 -1.41 5.92
CA GLY A 136 36.24 -2.41 6.63
C GLY A 136 35.44 -1.89 7.83
N THR A 137 35.56 -0.61 8.21
CA THR A 137 34.70 -0.03 9.25
C THR A 137 33.31 0.28 8.73
N ARG A 138 32.34 0.24 9.63
CA ARG A 138 30.91 0.47 9.35
C ARG A 138 30.44 1.75 10.04
N HIS A 139 29.64 2.52 9.34
CA HIS A 139 28.92 3.66 9.88
C HIS A 139 27.42 3.39 9.76
N GLU A 140 26.71 3.58 10.86
CA GLU A 140 25.26 3.35 10.92
C GLU A 140 24.56 4.68 11.19
N GLU A 141 23.73 5.10 10.25
CA GLU A 141 22.83 6.25 10.42
C GLU A 141 21.40 5.70 10.59
N ARG A 142 20.73 6.06 11.68
CA ARG A 142 19.33 5.67 11.92
C ARG A 142 18.39 6.78 11.49
N PHE A 143 17.27 6.40 10.90
CA PHE A 143 16.21 7.32 10.51
C PHE A 143 14.84 6.79 10.96
N SER A 144 13.87 7.69 11.09
CA SER A 144 12.48 7.34 11.36
C SER A 144 11.59 7.93 10.27
N ILE A 145 10.63 7.13 9.80
CA ILE A 145 9.64 7.56 8.80
C ILE A 145 8.29 7.64 9.53
N PRO A 146 7.67 8.83 9.62
CA PRO A 146 6.31 8.95 10.12
C PRO A 146 5.33 8.40 9.07
N THR A 147 4.54 7.38 9.43
CA THR A 147 3.57 6.76 8.53
C THR A 147 2.15 7.15 8.93
N THR A 148 1.78 8.42 8.73
CA THR A 148 0.47 8.96 9.13
C THR A 148 -0.68 8.40 8.29
N THR A 149 -0.51 8.37 6.97
CA THR A 149 -1.49 7.85 6.02
C THR A 149 -1.05 6.50 5.46
N ARG A 150 -2.01 5.64 5.10
CA ARG A 150 -1.69 4.38 4.41
C ARG A 150 -1.12 4.65 3.02
N GLY A 151 -0.32 3.73 2.52
CA GLY A 151 0.39 3.92 1.25
C GLY A 151 1.46 2.87 1.00
N VAL A 152 2.01 2.89 -0.20
CA VAL A 152 3.26 2.20 -0.52
C VAL A 152 4.33 3.26 -0.65
N VAL A 153 5.24 3.31 0.33
CA VAL A 153 6.34 4.28 0.36
C VAL A 153 7.55 3.62 -0.28
N ARG A 154 8.06 4.20 -1.36
CA ARG A 154 9.24 3.69 -2.06
C ARG A 154 10.50 4.30 -1.47
N LEU A 155 11.36 3.44 -0.95
CA LEU A 155 12.59 3.80 -0.27
C LEU A 155 13.80 3.49 -1.15
N GLY A 156 14.70 4.46 -1.24
CA GLY A 156 15.85 4.41 -2.12
C GLY A 156 15.49 4.77 -3.58
N PRO A 157 16.47 4.65 -4.50
CA PRO A 157 17.79 4.07 -4.31
C PRO A 157 18.70 4.95 -3.45
N VAL A 158 19.66 4.34 -2.74
CA VAL A 158 20.72 5.13 -2.09
C VAL A 158 21.75 5.53 -3.13
N ARG A 159 22.00 6.83 -3.23
CA ARG A 159 22.96 7.43 -4.16
C ARG A 159 24.11 8.03 -3.39
N SER A 160 25.33 7.86 -3.89
CA SER A 160 26.46 8.67 -3.48
C SER A 160 26.62 9.82 -4.45
N VAL A 161 26.60 11.04 -3.90
CA VAL A 161 26.83 12.27 -4.66
C VAL A 161 28.16 12.86 -4.22
N GLN A 162 29.06 12.97 -5.19
CA GLN A 162 30.37 13.58 -5.00
C GLN A 162 30.50 14.77 -5.96
N ALA A 163 30.58 15.98 -5.40
CA ALA A 163 30.81 17.20 -6.16
C ALA A 163 32.23 17.72 -5.89
N ASP A 164 32.81 18.44 -6.86
CA ASP A 164 34.06 19.16 -6.65
C ASP A 164 33.85 20.39 -5.74
N PRO A 165 34.93 20.97 -5.15
CA PRO A 165 34.83 22.12 -4.25
C PRO A 165 34.21 23.37 -4.89
N LEU A 166 34.26 23.49 -6.22
CA LEU A 166 33.70 24.62 -6.97
C LEU A 166 32.29 24.33 -7.50
N LEU A 167 31.73 23.15 -7.22
CA LEU A 167 30.40 22.70 -7.66
C LEU A 167 30.21 22.82 -9.17
N THR A 168 31.26 22.51 -9.94
CA THR A 168 31.29 22.55 -11.41
C THR A 168 30.88 21.20 -12.00
N LEU A 169 31.26 20.11 -11.34
CA LEU A 169 31.08 18.73 -11.75
C LEU A 169 30.59 17.91 -10.57
N SER A 170 29.66 17.01 -10.84
CA SER A 170 29.22 16.02 -9.86
C SER A 170 29.25 14.62 -10.45
N ARG A 171 29.42 13.64 -9.57
CA ARG A 171 29.31 12.23 -9.88
C ARG A 171 28.27 11.61 -8.98
N ILE A 172 27.29 10.99 -9.63
CA ILE A 172 26.21 10.25 -8.97
C ILE A 172 26.47 8.77 -9.21
N LYS A 173 26.59 8.01 -8.13
CA LYS A 173 26.71 6.55 -8.19
C LYS A 173 25.59 5.91 -7.39
N MET A 174 24.81 5.03 -8.02
CA MET A 174 23.82 4.21 -7.33
C MET A 174 24.54 3.12 -6.52
N LEU A 175 24.25 3.06 -5.23
CA LEU A 175 24.89 2.12 -4.29
C LEU A 175 23.96 0.99 -3.85
N SER A 176 22.65 1.23 -3.82
CA SER A 176 21.63 0.24 -3.44
C SER A 176 20.41 0.32 -4.37
N GLY A 177 19.60 -0.73 -4.34
CA GLY A 177 18.30 -0.78 -5.02
C GLY A 177 17.20 -0.03 -4.26
N THR A 178 15.98 -0.15 -4.77
CA THR A 178 14.76 0.36 -4.13
C THR A 178 14.10 -0.73 -3.29
N GLN A 179 13.49 -0.34 -2.17
CA GLN A 179 12.69 -1.21 -1.32
C GLN A 179 11.32 -0.56 -1.07
N ASP A 180 10.24 -1.33 -1.14
CA ASP A 180 8.89 -0.84 -0.87
C ASP A 180 8.53 -1.10 0.59
N LEU A 181 8.12 -0.05 1.30
CA LEU A 181 7.53 -0.10 2.63
C LEU A 181 6.00 -0.04 2.49
N PHE A 182 5.32 -1.10 2.92
CA PHE A 182 3.85 -1.14 2.90
C PHE A 182 3.29 -0.58 4.21
N VAL A 183 2.60 0.55 4.12
CA VAL A 183 1.82 1.10 5.22
C VAL A 183 0.39 0.61 5.08
N HIS A 184 0.03 -0.39 5.87
CA HIS A 184 -1.29 -1.00 5.89
C HIS A 184 -2.33 -0.05 6.50
N PRO A 185 -3.59 -0.11 6.07
CA PRO A 185 -4.66 0.55 6.80
C PRO A 185 -4.72 0.02 8.24
N ARG A 186 -5.10 0.88 9.18
CA ARG A 186 -5.33 0.46 10.57
C ARG A 186 -6.45 -0.56 10.60
N ILE A 187 -6.25 -1.71 11.25
CA ILE A 187 -7.27 -2.75 11.35
C ILE A 187 -7.62 -3.09 12.79
N ILE A 188 -8.86 -3.51 13.00
CA ILE A 188 -9.30 -4.11 14.25
C ILE A 188 -9.87 -5.51 14.01
N ALA A 189 -9.67 -6.41 14.97
CA ALA A 189 -10.32 -7.71 14.92
C ALA A 189 -11.83 -7.54 15.17
N ALA A 190 -12.65 -7.86 14.17
CA ALA A 190 -14.10 -7.88 14.33
C ALA A 190 -14.52 -8.90 15.42
N GLY A 191 -13.73 -9.96 15.59
CA GLY A 191 -13.91 -11.01 16.58
C GLY A 191 -14.89 -12.08 16.11
N SER A 192 -14.64 -13.33 16.50
CA SER A 192 -15.27 -14.54 15.93
C SER A 192 -16.80 -14.64 16.02
N GLY A 193 -17.42 -13.80 16.85
CA GLY A 193 -18.89 -13.72 16.97
C GLY A 193 -19.52 -12.59 16.17
N ALA A 194 -18.75 -11.56 15.78
CA ALA A 194 -19.26 -10.42 15.03
C ALA A 194 -19.51 -10.77 13.56
N ILE A 195 -18.71 -11.67 13.00
CA ILE A 195 -18.93 -12.31 11.70
C ILE A 195 -19.80 -13.57 11.85
N GLY A 196 -20.16 -13.94 13.09
CA GLY A 196 -20.96 -15.12 13.42
C GLY A 196 -22.35 -15.18 12.78
N PHE A 197 -22.88 -14.10 12.21
CA PHE A 197 -24.07 -14.17 11.35
C PHE A 197 -23.82 -14.94 10.04
N LEU A 198 -22.57 -15.04 9.57
CA LEU A 198 -22.20 -15.99 8.50
C LEU A 198 -22.47 -17.44 8.92
N ARG A 199 -22.44 -17.77 10.22
CA ARG A 199 -22.82 -19.11 10.74
C ARG A 199 -24.33 -19.32 10.75
N ASP A 200 -25.13 -18.28 10.94
CA ASP A 200 -26.59 -18.40 10.88
C ASP A 200 -27.11 -18.49 9.44
N VAL A 201 -26.37 -17.95 8.47
CA VAL A 201 -26.63 -18.21 7.04
C VAL A 201 -26.27 -19.64 6.65
N GLU A 202 -25.27 -20.28 7.29
CA GLU A 202 -25.08 -21.74 7.21
C GLU A 202 -26.27 -22.52 7.81
N GLY A 203 -27.04 -21.91 8.71
CA GLY A 203 -28.30 -22.43 9.25
C GLY A 203 -29.54 -22.10 8.42
N ILE A 204 -29.47 -21.13 7.50
CA ILE A 204 -30.44 -20.97 6.43
C ILE A 204 -30.06 -22.03 5.40
N THR A 205 -30.62 -23.21 5.59
CA THR A 205 -30.63 -24.30 4.63
C THR A 205 -31.02 -23.74 3.26
N THR A 206 -30.04 -23.43 2.42
CA THR A 206 -30.32 -23.36 0.99
C THR A 206 -30.57 -24.81 0.65
N SER A 207 -31.80 -25.14 0.25
CA SER A 207 -32.22 -26.51 -0.06
C SER A 207 -31.55 -27.06 -1.33
N ASN A 208 -30.28 -26.72 -1.57
CA ASN A 208 -29.45 -27.31 -2.60
C ASN A 208 -28.84 -28.58 -2.02
N LEU A 209 -29.58 -29.64 -2.27
CA LEU A 209 -29.21 -30.99 -1.89
C LEU A 209 -28.34 -31.54 -3.03
N SER A 210 -27.05 -31.75 -2.76
CA SER A 210 -26.12 -32.35 -3.72
C SER A 210 -26.08 -33.88 -3.54
N SER A 211 -25.95 -34.60 -4.65
CA SER A 211 -25.67 -36.05 -4.64
C SER A 211 -24.21 -36.38 -4.25
N SER A 212 -23.37 -35.36 -4.07
CA SER A 212 -21.95 -35.52 -3.75
C SER A 212 -21.47 -34.37 -2.86
N ASP A 213 -21.36 -34.59 -1.53
CA ASP A 213 -20.42 -33.86 -0.67
C ASP A 213 -20.26 -34.45 0.75
N VAL A 214 -19.38 -33.88 1.58
CA VAL A 214 -18.70 -34.52 2.72
C VAL A 214 -19.53 -34.67 4.03
N SER A 215 -20.68 -34.00 4.19
CA SER A 215 -21.52 -34.11 5.40
C SER A 215 -22.81 -34.92 5.17
N PHE A 216 -22.96 -36.05 5.89
CA PHE A 216 -24.17 -36.89 5.86
C PHE A 216 -25.33 -36.18 6.56
N HIS A 217 -26.42 -35.92 5.84
CA HIS A 217 -27.61 -35.26 6.38
C HIS A 217 -28.75 -36.25 6.64
N ALA A 218 -29.18 -37.00 5.62
CA ALA A 218 -30.33 -37.90 5.72
C ALA A 218 -30.26 -39.08 4.73
N LEU A 219 -31.13 -40.06 4.93
CA LEU A 219 -31.38 -41.15 3.98
C LEU A 219 -32.72 -40.90 3.27
N ARG A 220 -32.74 -40.96 1.94
CA ARG A 220 -33.97 -40.86 1.15
C ARG A 220 -34.12 -42.02 0.17
N GLU A 221 -35.34 -42.24 -0.33
CA GLU A 221 -35.61 -43.23 -1.38
C GLU A 221 -34.89 -42.82 -2.68
N TYR A 222 -34.31 -43.79 -3.37
CA TYR A 222 -33.62 -43.63 -4.64
C TYR A 222 -34.59 -43.15 -5.72
N VAL A 223 -34.19 -42.13 -6.47
CA VAL A 223 -34.91 -41.64 -7.65
C VAL A 223 -34.07 -41.93 -8.90
N PRO A 224 -34.67 -42.39 -10.02
CA PRO A 224 -33.94 -42.57 -11.27
C PRO A 224 -33.20 -41.28 -11.67
N GLY A 225 -31.87 -41.36 -11.74
CA GLY A 225 -30.97 -40.21 -11.95
C GLY A 225 -29.92 -40.05 -10.85
N ASP A 226 -30.15 -40.64 -9.67
CA ASP A 226 -29.19 -40.64 -8.57
C ASP A 226 -27.98 -41.54 -8.85
N ASP A 227 -26.80 -41.11 -8.41
CA ASP A 227 -25.55 -41.89 -8.52
C ASP A 227 -25.67 -43.18 -7.70
N ARG A 228 -25.48 -44.32 -8.35
CA ARG A 228 -25.52 -45.66 -7.73
C ARG A 228 -24.46 -45.85 -6.64
N ARG A 229 -23.37 -45.06 -6.65
CA ARG A 229 -22.32 -45.08 -5.61
C ARG A 229 -22.79 -44.48 -4.28
N SER A 230 -23.81 -43.64 -4.31
CA SER A 230 -24.39 -43.00 -3.13
C SER A 230 -25.37 -43.90 -2.35
N VAL A 231 -25.65 -45.12 -2.84
CA VAL A 231 -26.60 -46.04 -2.22
C VAL A 231 -26.07 -46.59 -0.89
N HIS A 232 -26.90 -46.51 0.15
CA HIS A 232 -26.60 -47.04 1.47
C HIS A 232 -27.10 -48.49 1.59
N TRP A 233 -26.25 -49.45 1.20
CA TRP A 233 -26.62 -50.87 1.12
C TRP A 233 -27.14 -51.46 2.44
N ARG A 234 -26.59 -51.04 3.58
CA ARG A 234 -27.02 -51.54 4.90
C ARG A 234 -28.46 -51.18 5.25
N THR A 235 -28.91 -49.97 4.91
CA THR A 235 -30.31 -49.55 5.15
C THR A 235 -31.22 -50.12 4.09
N THR A 236 -30.76 -50.16 2.84
CA THR A 236 -31.46 -50.81 1.73
C THR A 236 -31.81 -52.26 2.05
N ALA A 237 -30.86 -53.02 2.61
CA ALA A 237 -31.08 -54.40 3.02
C ALA A 237 -32.11 -54.57 4.15
N ARG A 238 -32.29 -53.58 5.02
CA ARG A 238 -33.26 -53.62 6.12
C ARG A 238 -34.66 -53.16 5.70
N VAL A 239 -34.74 -52.16 4.81
CA VAL A 239 -36.00 -51.50 4.42
C VAL A 239 -36.61 -52.14 3.15
N GLY A 240 -35.81 -52.87 2.36
CA GLY A 240 -36.26 -53.51 1.11
C GLY A 240 -36.44 -52.55 -0.07
N LYS A 241 -36.03 -51.28 0.09
CA LYS A 241 -36.07 -50.23 -0.93
C LYS A 241 -34.69 -49.59 -1.07
N LEU A 242 -34.31 -49.16 -2.28
CA LEU A 242 -33.03 -48.48 -2.51
C LEU A 242 -33.01 -47.14 -1.77
N MET A 243 -32.08 -47.01 -0.82
CA MET A 243 -31.90 -45.79 -0.03
C MET A 243 -30.59 -45.11 -0.40
N VAL A 244 -30.63 -43.81 -0.70
CA VAL A 244 -29.47 -43.00 -1.06
C VAL A 244 -29.06 -42.12 0.11
N ARG A 245 -27.74 -42.00 0.33
CA ARG A 245 -27.16 -40.99 1.22
C ARG A 245 -27.39 -39.62 0.61
N GLN A 246 -28.09 -38.75 1.33
CA GLN A 246 -28.23 -37.36 0.98
C GLN A 246 -27.15 -36.57 1.71
N PHE A 247 -26.34 -35.88 0.93
CA PHE A 247 -25.26 -35.06 1.44
C PHE A 247 -25.73 -33.60 1.49
N GLU A 248 -25.37 -32.92 2.57
CA GLU A 248 -25.51 -31.47 2.69
C GLU A 248 -24.29 -30.83 2.06
N GLU A 249 -24.51 -29.91 1.12
CA GLU A 249 -23.44 -29.09 0.57
C GLU A 249 -22.93 -28.19 1.71
N THR A 250 -21.71 -28.43 2.19
CA THR A 250 -21.08 -27.57 3.20
C THR A 250 -20.62 -26.30 2.48
N LEU A 251 -21.56 -25.42 2.15
CA LEU A 251 -21.23 -24.11 1.58
C LEU A 251 -20.45 -23.34 2.64
N ARG A 252 -19.13 -23.26 2.48
CA ARG A 252 -18.31 -22.32 3.25
C ARG A 252 -18.85 -20.94 2.95
N ALA A 253 -19.31 -20.23 3.98
CA ALA A 253 -19.90 -18.92 3.81
C ALA A 253 -18.94 -17.99 3.01
N HIS A 254 -19.38 -17.57 1.83
CA HIS A 254 -18.61 -16.71 0.93
C HIS A 254 -19.02 -15.26 1.14
N LEU A 255 -18.07 -14.44 1.56
CA LEU A 255 -18.23 -13.01 1.81
C LEU A 255 -17.74 -12.19 0.62
N LEU A 256 -18.62 -11.41 0.01
CA LEU A 256 -18.26 -10.36 -0.95
C LEU A 256 -18.16 -9.02 -0.22
N ILE A 257 -16.97 -8.42 -0.24
CA ILE A 257 -16.75 -7.06 0.26
C ILE A 257 -16.66 -6.12 -0.93
N LEU A 258 -17.58 -5.17 -0.99
CA LEU A 258 -17.60 -4.10 -1.98
C LEU A 258 -17.14 -2.81 -1.31
N LEU A 259 -16.00 -2.27 -1.71
CA LEU A 259 -15.46 -1.00 -1.22
C LEU A 259 -15.65 0.08 -2.29
N SER A 260 -16.30 1.19 -1.94
CA SER A 260 -16.30 2.35 -2.83
C SER A 260 -14.92 2.99 -2.90
N THR A 261 -14.46 3.23 -4.12
CA THR A 261 -13.29 4.05 -4.40
C THR A 261 -13.66 5.29 -5.20
N ARG A 262 -14.95 5.66 -5.24
CA ARG A 262 -15.42 6.84 -5.93
C ARG A 262 -15.31 8.06 -5.03
N THR A 263 -14.59 9.09 -5.48
CA THR A 263 -14.38 10.32 -4.69
C THR A 263 -15.70 10.98 -4.26
N ALA A 264 -16.72 10.97 -5.13
CA ALA A 264 -18.03 11.58 -4.84
C ALA A 264 -18.82 10.91 -3.70
N ASP A 265 -18.43 9.70 -3.28
CA ASP A 265 -19.10 8.98 -2.19
C ASP A 265 -18.57 9.42 -0.82
N TYR A 266 -17.48 10.20 -0.77
CA TYR A 266 -16.79 10.61 0.45
C TYR A 266 -16.79 12.13 0.59
N THR A 267 -17.04 12.62 1.82
CA THR A 267 -17.03 14.06 2.12
C THR A 267 -15.60 14.53 2.35
N ASP A 268 -14.82 13.74 3.10
CA ASP A 268 -13.43 14.00 3.46
C ASP A 268 -12.53 12.82 3.06
N PRO A 269 -11.27 13.04 2.66
CA PRO A 269 -10.25 11.97 2.58
C PRO A 269 -10.22 11.02 3.79
N ASP A 270 -10.40 11.52 5.01
CA ASP A 270 -10.38 10.68 6.22
C ASP A 270 -11.55 9.69 6.28
N ASP A 271 -12.71 10.03 5.69
CA ASP A 271 -13.85 9.10 5.57
C ASP A 271 -13.50 7.90 4.68
N PHE A 272 -12.70 8.15 3.64
CA PHE A 272 -12.18 7.10 2.77
C PHE A 272 -11.14 6.25 3.50
N GLU A 273 -10.24 6.86 4.28
CA GLU A 273 -9.32 6.13 5.15
C GLU A 273 -10.05 5.19 6.12
N LEU A 274 -11.12 5.69 6.75
CA LEU A 274 -11.98 4.89 7.61
C LEU A 274 -12.64 3.73 6.84
N ALA A 275 -13.17 3.98 5.65
CA ALA A 275 -13.78 2.95 4.82
C ALA A 275 -12.80 1.83 4.43
N VAL A 276 -11.57 2.17 4.06
CA VAL A 276 -10.55 1.15 3.77
C VAL A 276 -10.15 0.38 5.02
N SER A 277 -10.01 1.05 6.16
CA SER A 277 -9.77 0.39 7.45
C SER A 277 -10.90 -0.55 7.86
N VAL A 278 -12.16 -0.16 7.66
CA VAL A 278 -13.35 -0.99 7.93
C VAL A 278 -13.38 -2.21 7.00
N ALA A 279 -13.21 -2.00 5.70
CA ALA A 279 -13.21 -3.08 4.71
C ALA A 279 -12.04 -4.05 4.92
N GLY A 280 -10.84 -3.52 5.21
CA GLY A 280 -9.65 -4.30 5.54
C GLY A 280 -9.83 -5.11 6.82
N SER A 281 -10.46 -4.53 7.86
CA SER A 281 -10.78 -5.23 9.12
C SER A 281 -11.75 -6.39 8.90
N LEU A 282 -12.79 -6.18 8.09
CA LEU A 282 -13.74 -7.23 7.69
C LEU A 282 -13.06 -8.35 6.93
N GLY A 283 -12.30 -8.02 5.89
CA GLY A 283 -11.62 -9.00 5.04
C GLY A 283 -10.56 -9.78 5.83
N ALA A 284 -9.73 -9.10 6.62
CA ALA A 284 -8.71 -9.75 7.44
C ALA A 284 -9.34 -10.68 8.50
N SER A 285 -10.42 -10.25 9.16
CA SER A 285 -11.12 -11.08 10.14
C SER A 285 -11.77 -12.32 9.50
N ALA A 286 -12.41 -12.15 8.34
CA ALA A 286 -13.01 -13.27 7.61
C ALA A 286 -11.96 -14.29 7.13
N LEU A 287 -10.80 -13.82 6.67
CA LEU A 287 -9.68 -14.69 6.27
C LEU A 287 -9.04 -15.41 7.45
N GLN A 288 -8.97 -14.77 8.63
CA GLN A 288 -8.53 -15.44 9.87
C GLN A 288 -9.47 -16.56 10.30
N GLU A 289 -10.76 -16.49 9.94
CA GLU A 289 -11.76 -17.53 10.16
C GLU A 289 -11.86 -18.56 9.01
N GLU A 290 -10.87 -18.58 8.11
CA GLU A 290 -10.82 -19.47 6.94
C GLU A 290 -12.05 -19.38 6.02
N ARG A 291 -12.72 -18.22 6.01
CA ARG A 291 -13.86 -17.94 5.12
C ARG A 291 -13.36 -17.56 3.73
N GLN A 292 -14.18 -17.85 2.72
CA GLN A 292 -13.93 -17.37 1.37
C GLN A 292 -14.29 -15.89 1.30
N VAL A 293 -13.37 -15.07 0.78
CA VAL A 293 -13.56 -13.63 0.65
C VAL A 293 -13.27 -13.23 -0.78
N THR A 294 -14.22 -12.56 -1.42
CA THR A 294 -13.99 -11.80 -2.66
C THR A 294 -14.01 -10.33 -2.29
N PHE A 295 -12.94 -9.61 -2.63
CA PHE A 295 -12.83 -8.18 -2.34
C PHE A 295 -12.85 -7.41 -3.65
N VAL A 296 -13.77 -6.46 -3.79
CA VAL A 296 -13.97 -5.68 -5.01
C VAL A 296 -13.99 -4.20 -4.64
N THR A 297 -13.16 -3.43 -5.31
CA THR A 297 -13.22 -1.96 -5.29
C THR A 297 -14.16 -1.46 -6.39
N SER A 298 -14.46 -0.17 -6.47
CA SER A 298 -15.29 0.30 -7.58
C SER A 298 -14.69 -0.04 -8.94
N THR A 299 -13.37 -0.05 -9.09
CA THR A 299 -12.71 -0.22 -10.39
C THR A 299 -12.28 -1.66 -10.69
N GLU A 300 -11.91 -2.44 -9.68
CA GLU A 300 -11.32 -3.76 -9.88
C GLU A 300 -11.59 -4.74 -8.74
N GLU A 301 -11.57 -6.03 -9.09
CA GLU A 301 -11.50 -7.11 -8.12
C GLU A 301 -10.06 -7.24 -7.60
N VAL A 302 -9.89 -7.09 -6.28
CA VAL A 302 -8.58 -7.14 -5.63
C VAL A 302 -8.21 -8.60 -5.42
N ARG A 303 -7.16 -9.06 -6.12
CA ARG A 303 -6.63 -10.42 -5.94
C ARG A 303 -5.52 -10.44 -4.90
N PHE A 304 -5.63 -11.35 -3.94
CA PHE A 304 -4.71 -11.50 -2.83
C PHE A 304 -4.49 -12.97 -2.45
N PRO A 305 -3.28 -13.34 -1.99
CA PRO A 305 -2.97 -14.70 -1.55
C PRO A 305 -3.44 -15.02 -0.12
N GLY A 306 -3.82 -14.01 0.68
CA GLY A 306 -4.22 -14.16 2.07
C GLY A 306 -4.38 -12.81 2.78
N ALA A 307 -4.55 -12.81 4.11
CA ALA A 307 -4.85 -11.59 4.88
C ALA A 307 -3.78 -10.50 4.73
N ILE A 308 -2.49 -10.85 4.86
CA ILE A 308 -1.40 -9.88 4.68
C ILE A 308 -1.36 -9.34 3.25
N GLY A 309 -1.57 -10.21 2.26
CA GLY A 309 -1.59 -9.80 0.85
C GLY A 309 -2.79 -8.92 0.50
N LEU A 310 -3.93 -9.09 1.17
CA LEU A 310 -5.07 -8.19 1.06
C LEU A 310 -4.69 -6.80 1.57
N LEU A 311 -4.05 -6.71 2.74
CA LEU A 311 -3.61 -5.42 3.31
C LEU A 311 -2.53 -4.76 2.45
N ASP A 312 -1.57 -5.52 1.93
CA ASP A 312 -0.56 -5.02 0.97
C ASP A 312 -1.23 -4.38 -0.27
N ARG A 313 -2.35 -4.94 -0.75
CA ARG A 313 -3.12 -4.34 -1.86
C ARG A 313 -3.91 -3.11 -1.43
N LEU A 314 -4.56 -3.14 -0.26
CA LEU A 314 -5.32 -2.00 0.26
C LEU A 314 -4.46 -0.77 0.56
N SER A 315 -3.17 -0.96 0.86
CA SER A 315 -2.20 0.14 0.94
C SER A 315 -2.11 0.98 -0.34
N GLY A 316 -2.32 0.38 -1.51
CA GLY A 316 -2.27 1.08 -2.79
C GLY A 316 -3.61 1.59 -3.32
N VAL A 317 -4.72 1.30 -2.63
CA VAL A 317 -6.06 1.69 -3.10
C VAL A 317 -6.30 3.17 -2.84
N ALA A 318 -6.62 3.92 -3.90
CA ALA A 318 -6.90 5.35 -3.87
C ALA A 318 -8.30 5.67 -4.43
N CYS A 319 -8.85 6.82 -4.02
CA CYS A 319 -10.06 7.36 -4.61
C CYS A 319 -9.84 7.77 -6.07
N GLN A 320 -10.89 7.62 -6.87
CA GLN A 320 -10.92 7.98 -8.28
C GLN A 320 -12.18 8.79 -8.57
N GLU A 321 -12.03 9.87 -9.35
CA GLU A 321 -13.16 10.74 -9.73
C GLU A 321 -14.15 9.98 -10.64
N GLU A 322 -13.64 9.19 -11.57
CA GLU A 322 -14.44 8.45 -12.58
C GLU A 322 -14.59 6.95 -12.26
N ALA A 323 -14.78 6.59 -10.99
CA ALA A 323 -15.12 5.20 -10.63
C ALA A 323 -16.60 4.89 -10.93
N PRO A 324 -16.97 3.64 -11.28
CA PRO A 324 -18.36 3.24 -11.50
C PRO A 324 -19.18 3.22 -10.19
N THR A 325 -20.50 3.24 -10.33
CA THR A 325 -21.41 3.24 -9.16
C THR A 325 -21.35 1.90 -8.47
N MET A 326 -21.59 1.90 -7.16
CA MET A 326 -21.60 0.66 -6.42
C MET A 326 -22.65 -0.33 -6.90
N ARG A 327 -23.77 0.18 -7.42
CA ARG A 327 -24.82 -0.65 -8.06
C ARG A 327 -24.28 -1.41 -9.27
N GLN A 328 -23.48 -0.76 -10.13
CA GLN A 328 -22.89 -1.40 -11.31
C GLN A 328 -21.89 -2.48 -10.90
N VAL A 329 -21.10 -2.22 -9.86
CA VAL A 329 -20.11 -3.15 -9.32
C VAL A 329 -20.82 -4.37 -8.72
N ALA A 330 -21.82 -4.14 -7.86
CA ALA A 330 -22.66 -5.20 -7.31
C ALA A 330 -23.29 -6.04 -8.42
N ALA A 331 -23.82 -5.42 -9.49
CA ALA A 331 -24.40 -6.16 -10.61
C ALA A 331 -23.47 -7.13 -11.31
N ARG A 332 -22.16 -6.84 -11.34
CA ARG A 332 -21.16 -7.72 -11.96
C ARG A 332 -20.82 -8.92 -11.08
N HIS A 333 -20.85 -8.76 -9.75
CA HIS A 333 -20.34 -9.76 -8.81
C HIS A 333 -21.43 -10.45 -7.97
N ALA A 334 -22.68 -9.99 -8.02
CA ALA A 334 -23.76 -10.53 -7.17
C ALA A 334 -24.17 -11.97 -7.51
N ASN A 335 -23.78 -12.48 -8.69
CA ASN A 335 -24.02 -13.87 -9.10
C ASN A 335 -22.80 -14.79 -8.88
N ALA A 336 -21.84 -14.38 -8.04
CA ALA A 336 -20.71 -15.23 -7.70
C ALA A 336 -21.19 -16.54 -7.04
N PRO A 337 -20.64 -17.70 -7.42
CA PRO A 337 -21.05 -18.98 -6.86
C PRO A 337 -20.77 -19.03 -5.34
N GLY A 338 -21.70 -19.62 -4.60
CA GLY A 338 -21.61 -19.78 -3.14
C GLY A 338 -21.78 -18.48 -2.34
N LEU A 339 -22.07 -17.34 -2.98
CA LEU A 339 -22.22 -16.05 -2.31
C LEU A 339 -23.29 -16.10 -1.21
N SER A 340 -22.88 -15.87 0.03
CA SER A 340 -23.80 -15.91 1.19
C SER A 340 -24.04 -14.53 1.78
N VAL A 341 -23.00 -13.67 1.75
CA VAL A 341 -23.06 -12.32 2.33
C VAL A 341 -22.43 -11.28 1.42
N VAL A 342 -23.09 -10.13 1.33
CA VAL A 342 -22.55 -8.93 0.69
C VAL A 342 -22.40 -7.82 1.73
N ALA A 343 -21.16 -7.41 1.97
CA ALA A 343 -20.79 -6.26 2.78
C ALA A 343 -20.45 -5.09 1.86
N LEU A 344 -21.27 -4.04 1.88
CA LEU A 344 -20.97 -2.81 1.20
C LEU A 344 -20.28 -1.83 2.15
N VAL A 345 -19.12 -1.31 1.80
CA VAL A 345 -18.41 -0.26 2.53
C VAL A 345 -18.28 0.97 1.63
N THR A 346 -18.79 2.10 2.11
CA THR A 346 -18.88 3.35 1.33
C THR A 346 -18.81 4.54 2.28
N GLY A 347 -18.66 5.76 1.76
CA GLY A 347 -18.79 6.98 2.55
C GLY A 347 -20.25 7.35 2.82
N ASN A 348 -20.63 8.59 2.49
CA ASN A 348 -21.96 9.16 2.70
C ASN A 348 -22.98 8.80 1.58
N ALA A 349 -22.98 7.56 1.10
CA ALA A 349 -23.84 7.15 -0.01
C ALA A 349 -25.34 7.39 0.29
N ALA A 350 -26.07 7.91 -0.70
CA ALA A 350 -27.49 8.23 -0.54
C ALA A 350 -28.35 6.95 -0.43
N ARG A 351 -29.46 7.03 0.32
CA ARG A 351 -30.39 5.88 0.46
C ARG A 351 -30.91 5.35 -0.87
N ALA A 352 -31.08 6.22 -1.87
CA ALA A 352 -31.52 5.82 -3.21
C ALA A 352 -30.50 4.93 -3.92
N GLU A 353 -29.20 5.19 -3.74
CA GLU A 353 -28.13 4.37 -4.28
C GLU A 353 -28.05 3.01 -3.57
N LEU A 354 -28.15 3.00 -2.25
CA LEU A 354 -28.20 1.75 -1.46
C LEU A 354 -29.41 0.89 -1.85
N ARG A 355 -30.58 1.50 -2.13
CA ARG A 355 -31.73 0.78 -2.71
C ARG A 355 -31.40 0.22 -4.08
N GLY A 356 -30.65 0.95 -4.89
CA GLY A 356 -30.17 0.50 -6.20
C GLY A 356 -29.30 -0.74 -6.10
N VAL A 357 -28.36 -0.78 -5.15
CA VAL A 357 -27.51 -1.95 -4.88
C VAL A 357 -28.35 -3.13 -4.38
N GLN A 358 -29.21 -2.91 -3.38
CA GLN A 358 -30.03 -3.95 -2.77
C GLN A 358 -30.91 -4.69 -3.80
N ARG A 359 -31.43 -3.99 -4.82
CA ARG A 359 -32.25 -4.60 -5.88
C ARG A 359 -31.53 -5.59 -6.77
N VAL A 360 -30.20 -5.52 -6.79
CA VAL A 360 -29.36 -6.37 -7.66
C VAL A 360 -28.85 -7.59 -6.92
N ILE A 361 -28.84 -7.56 -5.59
CA ILE A 361 -28.44 -8.69 -4.75
C ILE A 361 -29.52 -9.79 -4.83
N PRO A 362 -29.16 -11.05 -5.14
CA PRO A 362 -30.09 -12.16 -5.21
C PRO A 362 -30.85 -12.38 -3.89
N PRO A 363 -32.09 -12.90 -3.97
CA PRO A 363 -32.81 -13.33 -2.78
C PRO A 363 -32.04 -14.46 -2.08
N GLY A 364 -32.02 -14.45 -0.74
CA GLY A 364 -31.27 -15.43 0.07
C GLY A 364 -29.86 -14.99 0.47
N VAL A 365 -29.30 -13.97 -0.18
CA VAL A 365 -27.99 -13.40 0.19
C VAL A 365 -28.20 -12.31 1.26
N PHE A 366 -27.57 -12.48 2.42
CA PHE A 366 -27.63 -11.47 3.48
C PHE A 366 -26.78 -10.26 3.10
N SER A 367 -27.34 -9.05 3.21
CA SER A 367 -26.64 -7.83 2.81
C SER A 367 -26.69 -6.75 3.88
N PHE A 368 -25.55 -6.08 4.05
CA PHE A 368 -25.45 -4.91 4.91
C PHE A 368 -24.50 -3.87 4.30
N ALA A 369 -24.73 -2.60 4.65
CA ALA A 369 -23.90 -1.48 4.24
C ALA A 369 -23.31 -0.78 5.47
N LEU A 370 -22.03 -0.44 5.40
CA LEU A 370 -21.28 0.36 6.36
C LEU A 370 -20.96 1.70 5.71
N ARG A 371 -21.58 2.77 6.20
CA ARG A 371 -21.36 4.15 5.77
C ARG A 371 -20.34 4.77 6.70
N CYS A 372 -19.19 5.12 6.18
CA CYS A 372 -18.07 5.67 6.92
C CYS A 372 -18.08 7.19 6.76
N SER A 373 -18.36 7.91 7.84
CA SER A 373 -18.39 9.37 7.84
C SER A 373 -18.08 9.88 9.24
N GLY A 374 -17.00 10.65 9.41
CA GLY A 374 -16.57 11.20 10.70
C GLY A 374 -17.62 12.08 11.38
N GLU A 375 -18.53 12.69 10.62
CA GLU A 375 -19.62 13.52 11.15
C GLU A 375 -20.83 12.70 11.64
N SER A 376 -20.90 11.41 11.29
CA SER A 376 -22.06 10.57 11.60
C SER A 376 -21.98 9.99 13.01
N ARG A 377 -23.08 10.00 13.75
CA ARG A 377 -23.17 9.19 14.99
C ARG A 377 -23.43 7.74 14.63
N LEU A 378 -22.95 6.81 15.46
CA LEU A 378 -23.27 5.39 15.33
C LEU A 378 -24.79 5.22 15.28
N SER A 379 -25.27 4.81 14.10
CA SER A 379 -26.69 4.80 13.75
C SER A 379 -26.98 3.54 12.96
N ARG A 380 -28.16 2.96 13.16
CA ARG A 380 -28.64 1.84 12.36
C ARG A 380 -29.94 2.21 11.70
N SER A 381 -30.02 1.92 10.41
CA SER A 381 -31.25 2.02 9.64
C SER A 381 -31.41 0.82 8.71
N ARG A 382 -32.54 0.75 8.01
CA ARG A 382 -32.77 -0.27 6.98
C ARG A 382 -33.11 0.35 5.64
N VAL A 383 -32.70 -0.34 4.59
CA VAL A 383 -33.02 -0.03 3.21
C VAL A 383 -33.54 -1.30 2.55
N GLY A 384 -34.86 -1.52 2.64
CA GLY A 384 -35.45 -2.81 2.29
C GLY A 384 -34.94 -3.91 3.26
N PRO A 385 -34.49 -5.07 2.76
CA PRO A 385 -33.88 -6.12 3.59
C PRO A 385 -32.43 -5.82 4.02
N MET A 386 -31.78 -4.81 3.42
CA MET A 386 -30.40 -4.47 3.73
C MET A 386 -30.31 -3.65 5.02
N SER A 387 -29.47 -4.08 5.97
CA SER A 387 -29.13 -3.28 7.16
C SER A 387 -28.08 -2.23 6.80
N VAL A 388 -28.27 -0.99 7.22
CA VAL A 388 -27.31 0.11 6.99
C VAL A 388 -26.83 0.62 8.34
N ILE A 389 -25.52 0.69 8.53
CA ILE A 389 -24.90 1.18 9.76
C ILE A 389 -23.96 2.34 9.40
N ASP A 390 -24.11 3.46 10.11
CA ASP A 390 -23.24 4.62 10.01
C ASP A 390 -22.12 4.52 11.07
N LEU A 391 -20.87 4.72 10.67
CA LEU A 391 -19.66 4.63 11.48
C LEU A 391 -18.88 5.94 11.39
N ALA A 392 -18.53 6.55 12.53
CA ALA A 392 -17.59 7.68 12.59
C ALA A 392 -16.15 7.25 12.90
N GLU A 393 -15.99 6.11 13.57
CA GLU A 393 -14.69 5.64 14.05
C GLU A 393 -14.56 4.13 13.84
N LEU A 394 -13.32 3.66 13.67
CA LEU A 394 -13.04 2.26 13.40
C LEU A 394 -13.44 1.36 14.57
N GLU A 395 -13.28 1.84 15.80
CA GLU A 395 -13.61 1.16 17.06
C GLU A 395 -15.10 0.78 17.14
N GLN A 396 -15.97 1.51 16.42
CA GLN A 396 -17.41 1.26 16.36
C GLN A 396 -17.77 0.06 15.46
N LEU A 397 -16.85 -0.44 14.63
CA LEU A 397 -17.11 -1.58 13.75
C LEU A 397 -17.50 -2.84 14.53
N ARG A 398 -16.83 -3.12 15.66
CA ARG A 398 -17.12 -4.31 16.46
C ARG A 398 -18.54 -4.30 17.08
N PRO A 399 -18.99 -3.24 17.78
CA PRO A 399 -20.37 -3.17 18.26
C PRO A 399 -21.39 -3.09 17.10
N ALA A 400 -21.06 -2.42 15.99
CA ALA A 400 -21.90 -2.38 14.80
C ALA A 400 -22.21 -3.77 14.26
N LEU A 401 -21.19 -4.61 14.06
CA LEU A 401 -21.36 -5.98 13.57
C LEU A 401 -22.13 -6.88 14.55
N ARG A 402 -21.93 -6.71 15.86
CA ARG A 402 -22.73 -7.43 16.87
C ARG A 402 -24.22 -7.08 16.80
N SER A 403 -24.55 -5.86 16.40
CA SER A 403 -25.94 -5.43 16.25
C SER A 403 -26.65 -6.05 15.04
N LEU A 404 -25.90 -6.63 14.09
CA LEU A 404 -26.46 -7.30 12.91
C LEU A 404 -27.07 -8.68 13.22
N ARG A 405 -26.81 -9.22 14.42
CA ARG A 405 -27.35 -10.49 14.89
C ARG A 405 -28.85 -10.43 15.18
#